data_AF-A0A2V3DW77-F1
#
_entry.id   AF-A0A2V3DW77-F1
#
_cell.length_a   1.000
_cell.length_b   1.000
_cell.length_c   1.000
_cell.angle_alpha   90.00
_cell.angle_beta   90.00
_cell.angle_gamma   90.00
#
_symmetry.space_group_name_H-M   'P 1'
#
loop_
_entity.id
_entity.type
_entity.pdbx_description
1 polymer ?
#
loop_
_entity_poly.entity_id
_entity_poly.type
_entity_poly.pdbx_seq_one_letter_code
_entity_poly.pdbx_strand_id
1 'polypeptide(L)'
;MYALLALTSHESAAVVQLRNDDGTPASPVQTVSRAALPAVVRALEEAHHPRWVWDRATHWYPDLLAANVRLERCHDLSLCQNILLYSAFAADTDYARQATPVPPEAENLRQGTPLGTNTSSQDSLFDAPVAAAKDKAWDLAAVAKELGAQKSAISSSTHPARLTLLLSAESAGALVAAEMHHEGIPWREDLHRRLLNDLLGPEPALHNRPEKLEALADLLRTELNAPTLNPDSPQELIRALHRAGIDAKSTRSWELQEFNHPAIAPLLTYRKLSRLFTTNGWNWLHQWVREGRFHSEYVVGGVVSGRWASRGGGAMQIPAQIRGAAVADPGYTFIVADAAQLEPRVLAALSQDSAMAAAGRDAAGQSKDLYAGIAAQGFGGDRSMAKIALLGAIYGATTGESGRLVPQLARMYPRALDYVENAARAGERGERVSTHLGRSTPPTGTDWHASQQSSSAPEQRRAESAARSRGRFTRNFVVQGTAAEWACCWLAELRRRLRALPPGTPSTGGLAVAGGPQLVAFLHDEVVVHCPVELVEEVSAILHDSSQAATDLLFGPIPLAFPVNVSVVQCYADAK
;
A
#
# COMPACT_ATOMS: atom_id res chain seq x y z
N MET A 1 -22.37 -18.19 -8.71
CA MET A 1 -21.94 -19.47 -8.10
C MET A 1 -20.63 -19.27 -7.35
N TYR A 2 -20.44 -19.99 -6.24
CA TYR A 2 -19.25 -19.98 -5.39
C TYR A 2 -18.60 -21.37 -5.32
N ALA A 3 -17.28 -21.42 -5.14
CA ALA A 3 -16.54 -22.64 -4.82
C ALA A 3 -15.87 -22.46 -3.47
N LEU A 4 -16.31 -23.18 -2.45
CA LEU A 4 -15.75 -23.10 -1.11
C LEU A 4 -14.57 -24.05 -0.99
N LEU A 5 -13.48 -23.55 -0.42
CA LEU A 5 -12.25 -24.30 -0.17
C LEU A 5 -11.89 -24.19 1.32
N ALA A 6 -11.64 -25.34 1.95
CA ALA A 6 -11.34 -25.44 3.37
C ALA A 6 -10.39 -26.61 3.67
N LEU A 7 -9.72 -26.59 4.81
CA LEU A 7 -8.89 -27.70 5.28
C LEU A 7 -9.74 -28.76 5.99
N THR A 8 -9.31 -30.02 5.89
CA THR A 8 -9.80 -31.09 6.78
C THR A 8 -9.26 -30.91 8.21
N SER A 9 -9.91 -31.52 9.19
CA SER A 9 -9.55 -31.39 10.62
C SER A 9 -8.13 -31.85 10.98
N HIS A 10 -7.47 -32.62 10.11
CA HIS A 10 -6.07 -33.05 10.25
C HIS A 10 -5.12 -32.35 9.25
N GLU A 11 -5.61 -31.35 8.52
CA GLU A 11 -4.90 -30.53 7.52
C GLU A 11 -4.24 -31.29 6.35
N SER A 12 -4.44 -32.61 6.28
CA SER A 12 -3.81 -33.50 5.28
C SER A 12 -4.49 -33.46 3.90
N ALA A 13 -5.73 -32.98 3.84
CA ALA A 13 -6.53 -32.86 2.63
C ALA A 13 -7.35 -31.56 2.63
N ALA A 14 -7.69 -31.11 1.42
CA ALA A 14 -8.60 -29.99 1.17
C ALA A 14 -10.01 -30.49 0.88
N VAL A 15 -10.99 -29.68 1.20
CA VAL A 15 -12.41 -29.93 0.95
C VAL A 15 -12.94 -28.87 0.00
N VAL A 16 -13.64 -29.29 -1.05
CA VAL A 16 -14.23 -28.41 -2.07
C VAL A 16 -15.74 -28.64 -2.15
N GLN A 17 -16.53 -27.57 -2.21
CA GLN A 17 -17.96 -27.64 -2.48
C GLN A 17 -18.43 -26.46 -3.33
N LEU A 18 -19.16 -26.74 -4.42
CA LEU A 18 -19.85 -25.71 -5.19
C LEU A 18 -21.15 -25.31 -4.50
N ARG A 19 -21.46 -24.02 -4.51
CA ARG A 19 -22.68 -23.44 -3.97
C ARG A 19 -23.32 -22.44 -4.92
N ASN A 20 -24.64 -22.44 -4.95
CA ASN A 20 -25.43 -21.45 -5.67
C ASN A 20 -25.31 -20.06 -5.02
N ASP A 21 -25.80 -19.04 -5.70
CA ASP A 21 -25.72 -17.66 -5.20
C ASP A 21 -26.61 -17.39 -3.98
N ASP A 22 -27.61 -18.22 -3.74
CA ASP A 22 -28.41 -18.22 -2.51
C ASP A 22 -27.71 -18.95 -1.34
N GLY A 23 -26.54 -19.54 -1.59
CA GLY A 23 -25.75 -20.29 -0.61
C GLY A 23 -26.12 -21.77 -0.48
N THR A 24 -27.08 -22.29 -1.26
CA THR A 24 -27.44 -23.72 -1.27
C THR A 24 -26.34 -24.57 -1.92
N PRO A 25 -26.09 -25.81 -1.46
CA PRO A 25 -25.15 -26.72 -2.11
C PRO A 25 -25.55 -27.01 -3.57
N ALA A 26 -24.64 -26.75 -4.50
CA ALA A 26 -24.78 -27.09 -5.92
C ALA A 26 -24.09 -28.41 -6.28
N SER A 27 -23.17 -28.88 -5.42
CA SER A 27 -22.48 -30.17 -5.54
C SER A 27 -22.37 -30.87 -4.18
N PRO A 28 -22.16 -32.21 -4.16
CA PRO A 28 -21.70 -32.88 -2.95
C PRO A 28 -20.32 -32.35 -2.53
N VAL A 29 -19.99 -32.58 -1.26
CA VAL A 29 -18.68 -32.24 -0.70
C VAL A 29 -17.63 -33.19 -1.27
N GLN A 30 -16.57 -32.65 -1.86
CA GLN A 30 -15.44 -33.42 -2.39
C GLN A 30 -14.21 -33.25 -1.48
N THR A 31 -13.64 -34.34 -0.98
CA THR A 31 -12.36 -34.32 -0.28
C THR A 31 -11.24 -34.67 -1.26
N VAL A 32 -10.22 -33.84 -1.32
CA VAL A 32 -9.13 -33.91 -2.31
C VAL A 32 -7.80 -33.82 -1.57
N SER A 33 -6.83 -34.66 -1.90
CA SER A 33 -5.48 -34.52 -1.36
C SER A 33 -4.86 -33.20 -1.81
N ARG A 34 -3.94 -32.62 -1.02
CA ARG A 34 -3.24 -31.38 -1.39
C ARG A 34 -2.56 -31.47 -2.77
N ALA A 35 -1.98 -32.63 -3.10
CA ALA A 35 -1.34 -32.87 -4.40
C ALA A 35 -2.32 -32.91 -5.59
N ALA A 36 -3.56 -33.36 -5.39
CA ALA A 36 -4.57 -33.44 -6.44
C ALA A 36 -5.41 -32.15 -6.57
N LEU A 37 -5.32 -31.25 -5.59
CA LEU A 37 -6.11 -30.02 -5.53
C LEU A 37 -5.97 -29.13 -6.79
N PRO A 38 -4.76 -28.85 -7.33
CA PRO A 38 -4.63 -27.98 -8.49
C PRO A 38 -5.41 -28.49 -9.72
N ALA A 39 -5.44 -29.80 -9.95
CA ALA A 39 -6.17 -30.39 -11.08
C ALA A 39 -7.69 -30.21 -10.93
N VAL A 40 -8.23 -30.40 -9.72
CA VAL A 40 -9.65 -30.19 -9.43
C VAL A 40 -10.02 -28.71 -9.58
N VAL A 41 -9.19 -27.82 -9.03
CA VAL A 41 -9.40 -26.38 -9.12
C VAL A 41 -9.40 -25.91 -10.58
N ARG A 42 -8.46 -26.37 -11.40
CA ARG A 42 -8.41 -26.07 -12.84
C ARG A 42 -9.69 -26.50 -13.56
N ALA A 43 -10.13 -27.74 -13.33
CA ALA A 43 -11.35 -28.26 -13.97
C ALA A 43 -12.61 -27.46 -13.58
N LEU A 44 -12.72 -27.05 -12.31
CA LEU A 44 -13.83 -26.22 -11.84
C LEU A 44 -13.77 -24.80 -12.37
N GLU A 45 -12.57 -24.23 -12.46
CA GLU A 45 -12.36 -22.90 -13.04
C GLU A 45 -12.80 -22.86 -14.50
N GLU A 46 -12.36 -23.83 -15.31
CA GLU A 46 -12.71 -23.95 -16.73
C GLU A 46 -14.21 -24.22 -16.96
N ALA A 47 -14.84 -25.01 -16.09
CA ALA A 47 -16.24 -25.41 -16.25
C ALA A 47 -17.25 -24.36 -15.75
N HIS A 48 -16.90 -23.62 -14.68
CA HIS A 48 -17.89 -22.81 -13.95
C HIS A 48 -17.47 -21.37 -13.68
N HIS A 49 -16.18 -21.02 -13.83
CA HIS A 49 -15.63 -19.71 -13.44
C HIS A 49 -16.12 -19.23 -12.06
N PRO A 50 -16.08 -20.07 -11.01
CA PRO A 50 -16.73 -19.75 -9.75
C PRO A 50 -16.00 -18.60 -9.03
N ARG A 51 -16.69 -17.94 -8.09
CA ARG A 51 -15.99 -17.12 -7.10
C ARG A 51 -15.44 -18.04 -6.01
N TRP A 52 -14.13 -18.20 -5.95
CA TRP A 52 -13.46 -19.02 -4.94
C TRP A 52 -13.56 -18.38 -3.56
N VAL A 53 -13.94 -19.15 -2.54
CA VAL A 53 -14.11 -18.67 -1.16
C VAL A 53 -13.23 -19.49 -0.24
N TRP A 54 -12.40 -18.80 0.51
CA TRP A 54 -11.46 -19.37 1.46
C TRP A 54 -11.22 -18.40 2.61
N ASP A 55 -10.53 -18.86 3.63
CA ASP A 55 -10.13 -18.06 4.77
C ASP A 55 -9.16 -16.93 4.40
N ARG A 56 -8.06 -17.26 3.73
CA ARG A 56 -7.05 -16.31 3.25
C ARG A 56 -6.44 -16.77 1.94
N ALA A 57 -6.26 -15.87 0.98
CA ALA A 57 -5.64 -16.19 -0.30
C ALA A 57 -4.22 -16.75 -0.15
N THR A 58 -3.45 -16.27 0.84
CA THR A 58 -2.06 -16.70 1.09
C THR A 58 -1.95 -18.16 1.55
N HIS A 59 -3.02 -18.78 2.04
CA HIS A 59 -3.03 -20.20 2.42
C HIS A 59 -3.26 -21.16 1.24
N TRP A 60 -3.73 -20.65 0.09
CA TRP A 60 -4.22 -21.49 -1.01
C TRP A 60 -3.61 -21.12 -2.36
N TYR A 61 -3.59 -19.83 -2.70
CA TYR A 61 -3.26 -19.40 -4.05
C TYR A 61 -1.78 -19.57 -4.43
N PRO A 62 -0.79 -19.39 -3.53
CA PRO A 62 0.62 -19.65 -3.87
C PRO A 62 0.88 -21.08 -4.39
N ASP A 63 0.30 -22.10 -3.75
CA ASP A 63 0.44 -23.50 -4.19
C ASP A 63 -0.23 -23.74 -5.55
N LEU A 64 -1.36 -23.09 -5.80
CA LEU A 64 -2.06 -23.16 -7.08
C LEU A 64 -1.25 -22.48 -8.20
N LEU A 65 -0.64 -21.32 -7.92
CA LEU A 65 0.24 -20.62 -8.85
C LEU A 65 1.48 -21.46 -9.17
N ALA A 66 2.11 -22.08 -8.18
CA ALA A 66 3.22 -23.02 -8.39
C ALA A 66 2.85 -24.20 -9.29
N ALA A 67 1.57 -24.60 -9.29
CA ALA A 67 1.01 -25.62 -10.17
C ALA A 67 0.43 -25.07 -11.50
N ASN A 68 0.71 -23.80 -11.84
CA ASN A 68 0.18 -23.09 -13.02
C ASN A 68 -1.36 -23.08 -13.08
N VAL A 69 -2.01 -22.78 -11.97
CA VAL A 69 -3.46 -22.60 -11.87
C VAL A 69 -3.76 -21.16 -11.42
N ARG A 70 -4.38 -20.37 -12.31
CA ARG A 70 -4.75 -18.97 -12.04
C ARG A 70 -6.26 -18.84 -11.95
N LEU A 71 -6.75 -18.16 -10.92
CA LEU A 71 -8.18 -18.08 -10.60
C LEU A 71 -8.73 -16.73 -10.99
N GLU A 72 -9.89 -16.64 -11.61
CA GLU A 72 -10.45 -15.38 -12.08
C GLU A 72 -10.87 -14.49 -10.91
N ARG A 73 -11.62 -15.07 -9.96
CA ARG A 73 -12.28 -14.34 -8.87
C ARG A 73 -12.17 -15.09 -7.55
N CYS A 74 -12.02 -14.35 -6.47
CA CYS A 74 -12.16 -14.90 -5.12
C CYS A 74 -13.01 -14.00 -4.21
N HIS A 75 -13.24 -14.50 -3.01
CA HIS A 75 -13.81 -13.83 -1.84
C HIS A 75 -12.95 -14.22 -0.64
N ASP A 76 -12.05 -13.32 -0.25
CA ASP A 76 -11.16 -13.54 0.89
C ASP A 76 -11.91 -13.21 2.19
N LEU A 77 -12.25 -14.25 2.98
CA LEU A 77 -13.10 -14.06 4.14
C LEU A 77 -12.44 -13.19 5.21
N SER A 78 -11.12 -13.29 5.39
CA SER A 78 -10.40 -12.53 6.42
C SER A 78 -10.31 -11.05 6.08
N LEU A 79 -9.94 -10.71 4.83
CA LEU A 79 -9.93 -9.32 4.36
C LEU A 79 -11.32 -8.71 4.42
N CYS A 80 -12.34 -9.46 3.99
CA CYS A 80 -13.72 -8.98 4.01
C CYS A 80 -14.25 -8.77 5.42
N GLN A 81 -13.93 -9.68 6.35
CA GLN A 81 -14.31 -9.55 7.75
C GLN A 81 -13.69 -8.30 8.37
N ASN A 82 -12.40 -8.05 8.14
CA ASN A 82 -11.71 -6.88 8.70
C ASN A 82 -12.41 -5.57 8.30
N ILE A 83 -12.86 -5.47 7.04
CA ILE A 83 -13.59 -4.29 6.56
C ILE A 83 -14.98 -4.21 7.21
N LEU A 84 -15.74 -5.31 7.20
CA LEU A 84 -17.13 -5.34 7.69
C LEU A 84 -17.23 -5.10 9.21
N LEU A 85 -16.25 -5.56 9.99
CA LEU A 85 -16.21 -5.37 11.44
C LEU A 85 -16.12 -3.89 11.84
N TYR A 86 -15.37 -3.09 11.08
CA TYR A 86 -15.10 -1.70 11.43
C TYR A 86 -15.91 -0.70 10.60
N SER A 87 -16.48 -1.12 9.47
CA SER A 87 -17.25 -0.26 8.58
C SER A 87 -18.47 0.34 9.29
N ALA A 88 -18.58 1.67 9.25
CA ALA A 88 -19.78 2.38 9.67
C ALA A 88 -21.00 1.98 8.83
N PHE A 89 -20.81 1.51 7.59
CA PHE A 89 -21.93 1.10 6.73
C PHE A 89 -22.58 -0.20 7.21
N ALA A 90 -21.82 -1.06 7.90
CA ALA A 90 -22.28 -2.33 8.47
C ALA A 90 -22.47 -2.28 10.00
N ALA A 91 -22.32 -1.11 10.63
CA ALA A 91 -22.29 -0.99 12.10
C ALA A 91 -23.60 -1.44 12.79
N ASP A 92 -24.75 -1.25 12.13
CA ASP A 92 -26.06 -1.63 12.67
C ASP A 92 -26.42 -3.09 12.41
N THR A 93 -25.63 -3.79 11.59
CA THR A 93 -25.83 -5.21 11.28
C THR A 93 -25.43 -6.09 12.45
N ASP A 94 -25.99 -7.30 12.52
CA ASP A 94 -25.61 -8.28 13.56
C ASP A 94 -24.17 -8.79 13.41
N TYR A 95 -23.56 -8.59 12.25
CA TYR A 95 -22.22 -9.08 11.95
C TYR A 95 -21.17 -8.47 12.88
N ALA A 96 -21.17 -7.15 13.06
CA ALA A 96 -20.21 -6.47 13.94
C ALA A 96 -20.35 -6.89 15.43
N ARG A 97 -21.54 -7.35 15.85
CA ARG A 97 -21.80 -7.81 17.22
C ARG A 97 -21.42 -9.27 17.46
N GLN A 98 -21.51 -10.11 16.43
CA GLN A 98 -21.43 -11.57 16.57
C GLN A 98 -20.16 -12.18 15.98
N ALA A 99 -19.50 -11.50 15.04
CA ALA A 99 -18.32 -12.03 14.39
C ALA A 99 -17.14 -12.12 15.36
N THR A 100 -16.48 -13.28 15.37
CA THR A 100 -15.19 -13.44 16.04
C THR A 100 -14.10 -12.92 15.09
N PRO A 101 -13.35 -11.87 15.47
CA PRO A 101 -12.27 -11.33 14.64
C PRO A 101 -11.23 -12.40 14.35
N VAL A 102 -10.83 -12.48 13.10
CA VAL A 102 -9.72 -13.27 12.62
C VAL A 102 -8.47 -12.40 12.74
N PRO A 103 -7.37 -12.90 13.32
CA PRO A 103 -6.14 -12.12 13.40
C PRO A 103 -5.74 -11.60 12.03
N PRO A 104 -5.30 -10.35 11.88
CA PRO A 104 -4.74 -9.92 10.62
C PRO A 104 -3.47 -10.73 10.33
N GLU A 105 -3.16 -10.91 9.05
CA GLU A 105 -1.90 -11.53 8.60
C GLU A 105 -0.63 -10.84 9.15
N ALA A 106 -0.80 -9.63 9.69
CA ALA A 106 0.21 -8.74 10.22
C ALA A 106 0.82 -9.17 11.56
N GLU A 107 0.25 -10.13 12.32
CA GLU A 107 0.89 -10.55 13.58
C GLU A 107 2.27 -11.18 13.39
N ASN A 108 2.58 -11.70 12.19
CA ASN A 108 3.91 -12.19 11.82
C ASN A 108 4.89 -11.10 11.33
N LEU A 109 4.46 -9.84 11.17
CA LEU A 109 5.34 -8.72 10.80
C LEU A 109 6.36 -8.37 11.90
N ARG A 110 6.14 -8.82 13.14
CA ARG A 110 6.97 -8.45 14.31
C ARG A 110 8.31 -9.19 14.41
N GLN A 111 8.60 -10.15 13.53
CA GLN A 111 9.89 -10.87 13.53
C GLN A 111 10.99 -10.20 12.67
N GLY A 112 10.69 -9.10 11.98
CA GLY A 112 11.71 -8.19 11.45
C GLY A 112 11.77 -6.94 12.32
N THR A 113 12.91 -6.68 12.96
CA THR A 113 13.14 -5.44 13.70
C THR A 113 12.84 -4.24 12.79
N PRO A 114 11.93 -3.31 13.15
CA PRO A 114 11.75 -2.11 12.35
C PRO A 114 12.96 -1.20 12.56
N LEU A 115 13.98 -1.36 11.71
CA LEU A 115 15.10 -0.44 11.64
C LEU A 115 14.65 0.85 10.96
N GLY A 116 14.05 1.75 11.75
CA GLY A 116 14.15 3.19 11.57
C GLY A 116 13.71 3.77 10.22
N THR A 117 12.49 3.45 9.76
CA THR A 117 11.77 4.35 8.86
C THR A 117 11.27 5.54 9.67
N ASN A 118 12.12 6.57 9.79
CA ASN A 118 11.71 7.90 10.22
C ASN A 118 10.88 8.55 9.10
N THR A 119 9.72 7.96 8.79
CA THR A 119 8.61 8.66 8.15
C THR A 119 7.72 9.21 9.27
N SER A 120 6.90 10.19 8.96
CA SER A 120 6.26 11.09 9.93
C SER A 120 5.62 10.40 11.14
N SER A 121 5.50 11.10 12.27
CA SER A 121 4.78 10.59 13.46
C SER A 121 3.32 10.20 13.20
N GLN A 122 2.79 10.48 12.01
CA GLN A 122 1.46 10.09 11.57
C GLN A 122 1.39 8.62 11.15
N ASP A 123 2.47 8.01 10.65
CA ASP A 123 2.46 6.59 10.23
C ASP A 123 2.23 5.66 11.43
N SER A 124 2.76 6.01 12.61
CA SER A 124 2.52 5.24 13.85
C SER A 124 1.04 5.18 14.28
N LEU A 125 0.21 6.12 13.83
CA LEU A 125 -1.24 6.12 14.07
C LEU A 125 -2.00 5.21 13.09
N PHE A 126 -1.43 4.97 11.91
CA PHE A 126 -1.92 3.96 10.96
C PHE A 126 -1.49 2.54 11.34
N ASP A 127 -0.44 2.40 12.16
CA ASP A 127 0.14 1.14 12.64
C ASP A 127 -0.52 0.58 13.91
N ALA A 128 -1.75 0.99 14.24
CA ALA A 128 -2.42 0.62 15.49
C ALA A 128 -2.49 -0.91 15.70
N PRO A 129 -2.18 -1.42 16.91
CA PRO A 129 -2.12 -2.86 17.17
C PRO A 129 -3.51 -3.49 17.10
N VAL A 130 -3.61 -4.55 16.30
CA VAL A 130 -4.81 -5.40 16.25
C VAL A 130 -4.70 -6.45 17.35
N ALA A 131 -5.81 -6.71 18.05
CA ALA A 131 -5.85 -7.64 19.16
C ALA A 131 -5.58 -9.08 18.69
N ALA A 132 -4.73 -9.79 19.44
CA ALA A 132 -4.45 -11.21 19.23
C ALA A 132 -5.73 -12.03 19.40
N ALA A 133 -6.21 -12.60 18.31
CA ALA A 133 -7.30 -13.57 18.33
C ALA A 133 -6.74 -14.99 18.17
N LYS A 134 -7.44 -15.98 18.74
CA LYS A 134 -7.04 -17.38 18.64
C LYS A 134 -7.22 -17.86 17.20
N ASP A 135 -6.37 -18.77 16.74
CA ASP A 135 -6.51 -19.41 15.42
C ASP A 135 -7.90 -20.07 15.29
N LYS A 136 -8.75 -19.45 14.48
CA LYS A 136 -10.07 -19.96 14.13
C LYS A 136 -9.86 -21.11 13.14
N ALA A 137 -10.29 -22.32 13.50
CA ALA A 137 -10.28 -23.44 12.58
C ALA A 137 -11.26 -23.17 11.41
N TRP A 138 -10.76 -23.21 10.18
CA TRP A 138 -11.54 -22.95 8.96
C TRP A 138 -11.91 -24.26 8.26
N ASP A 139 -12.85 -24.98 8.84
CA ASP A 139 -13.53 -26.09 8.14
C ASP A 139 -14.58 -25.56 7.15
N LEU A 140 -15.12 -26.46 6.32
CA LEU A 140 -16.09 -26.09 5.28
C LEU A 140 -17.36 -25.42 5.87
N ALA A 141 -17.80 -25.85 7.05
CA ALA A 141 -18.98 -25.29 7.69
C ALA A 141 -18.72 -23.86 8.21
N ALA A 142 -17.53 -23.61 8.76
CA ALA A 142 -17.08 -22.29 9.20
C ALA A 142 -16.95 -21.33 8.01
N VAL A 143 -16.34 -21.77 6.90
CA VAL A 143 -16.24 -20.99 5.65
C VAL A 143 -17.63 -20.65 5.11
N ALA A 144 -18.54 -21.63 5.03
CA ALA A 144 -19.90 -21.40 4.56
C ALA A 144 -20.71 -20.45 5.46
N LYS A 145 -20.62 -20.63 6.78
CA LYS A 145 -21.28 -19.79 7.77
C LYS A 145 -20.78 -18.34 7.70
N GLU A 146 -19.47 -18.16 7.61
CA GLU A 146 -18.85 -16.84 7.50
C GLU A 146 -19.29 -16.12 6.22
N LEU A 147 -19.22 -16.79 5.06
CA LEU A 147 -19.68 -16.25 3.79
C LEU A 147 -21.16 -15.81 3.87
N GLY A 148 -22.01 -16.66 4.44
CA GLY A 148 -23.43 -16.33 4.64
C GLY A 148 -23.64 -15.11 5.53
N ALA A 149 -22.90 -15.02 6.65
CA ALA A 149 -22.96 -13.89 7.56
C ALA A 149 -22.48 -12.58 6.90
N GLN A 150 -21.38 -12.62 6.13
CA GLN A 150 -20.87 -11.47 5.39
C GLN A 150 -21.86 -11.01 4.32
N LYS A 151 -22.46 -11.93 3.56
CA LYS A 151 -23.47 -11.59 2.55
C LYS A 151 -24.71 -10.95 3.17
N SER A 152 -25.18 -11.48 4.30
CA SER A 152 -26.28 -10.88 5.06
C SER A 152 -25.93 -9.46 5.53
N ALA A 153 -24.73 -9.27 6.08
CA ALA A 153 -24.22 -7.97 6.51
C ALA A 153 -24.18 -6.95 5.35
N ILE A 154 -23.68 -7.36 4.19
CA ILE A 154 -23.64 -6.51 3.00
C ILE A 154 -25.07 -6.12 2.59
N SER A 155 -25.98 -7.09 2.45
CA SER A 155 -27.36 -6.82 2.00
C SER A 155 -28.17 -5.95 2.98
N SER A 156 -27.85 -6.01 4.28
CA SER A 156 -28.51 -5.22 5.33
C SER A 156 -27.77 -3.93 5.69
N SER A 157 -26.63 -3.66 5.04
CA SER A 157 -25.86 -2.43 5.25
C SER A 157 -26.55 -1.21 4.65
N THR A 158 -26.10 -0.02 5.07
CA THR A 158 -26.62 1.24 4.52
C THR A 158 -26.26 1.48 3.05
N HIS A 159 -25.16 0.87 2.57
CA HIS A 159 -24.65 1.05 1.20
C HIS A 159 -24.15 -0.30 0.61
N PRO A 160 -25.06 -1.23 0.29
CA PRO A 160 -24.70 -2.61 -0.11
C PRO A 160 -23.81 -2.66 -1.36
N ALA A 161 -24.11 -1.84 -2.38
CA ALA A 161 -23.34 -1.83 -3.62
C ALA A 161 -21.88 -1.37 -3.41
N ARG A 162 -21.67 -0.35 -2.57
CA ARG A 162 -20.35 0.19 -2.27
C ARG A 162 -19.49 -0.81 -1.51
N LEU A 163 -20.05 -1.42 -0.46
CA LEU A 163 -19.36 -2.49 0.27
C LEU A 163 -19.05 -3.68 -0.65
N THR A 164 -20.00 -4.09 -1.50
CA THR A 164 -19.75 -5.20 -2.44
C THR A 164 -18.56 -4.90 -3.35
N LEU A 165 -18.45 -3.68 -3.88
CA LEU A 165 -17.32 -3.26 -4.70
C LEU A 165 -16.00 -3.26 -3.90
N LEU A 166 -15.99 -2.67 -2.70
CA LEU A 166 -14.82 -2.65 -1.81
C LEU A 166 -14.29 -4.06 -1.52
N LEU A 167 -15.18 -4.96 -1.11
CA LEU A 167 -14.83 -6.33 -0.76
C LEU A 167 -14.34 -7.14 -1.98
N SER A 168 -14.94 -6.91 -3.14
CA SER A 168 -14.51 -7.52 -4.39
C SER A 168 -13.14 -7.02 -4.83
N ALA A 169 -12.88 -5.71 -4.71
CA ALA A 169 -11.62 -5.09 -5.08
C ALA A 169 -10.48 -5.53 -4.16
N GLU A 170 -10.72 -5.63 -2.84
CA GLU A 170 -9.77 -6.16 -1.87
C GLU A 170 -9.46 -7.65 -2.10
N SER A 171 -10.49 -8.46 -2.33
CA SER A 171 -10.30 -9.88 -2.67
C SER A 171 -9.50 -10.04 -3.98
N ALA A 172 -9.79 -9.23 -5.00
CA ALA A 172 -8.99 -9.23 -6.23
C ALA A 172 -7.53 -8.78 -5.96
N GLY A 173 -7.35 -7.80 -5.08
CA GLY A 173 -6.03 -7.38 -4.59
C GLY A 173 -5.23 -8.53 -3.99
N ALA A 174 -5.86 -9.42 -3.23
CA ALA A 174 -5.20 -10.61 -2.67
C ALA A 174 -4.67 -11.56 -3.76
N LEU A 175 -5.42 -11.74 -4.85
CA LEU A 175 -4.95 -12.52 -6.01
C LEU A 175 -3.78 -11.82 -6.72
N VAL A 176 -3.89 -10.51 -6.94
CA VAL A 176 -2.86 -9.68 -7.58
C VAL A 176 -1.56 -9.72 -6.78
N ALA A 177 -1.64 -9.58 -5.45
CA ALA A 177 -0.50 -9.65 -4.53
C ALA A 177 0.24 -10.99 -4.64
N ALA A 178 -0.49 -12.10 -4.60
CA ALA A 178 0.08 -13.44 -4.72
C ALA A 178 0.70 -13.68 -6.11
N GLU A 179 0.07 -13.17 -7.17
CA GLU A 179 0.61 -13.22 -8.53
C GLU A 179 1.91 -12.44 -8.63
N MET A 180 1.97 -11.18 -8.19
CA MET A 180 3.20 -10.39 -8.19
C MET A 180 4.32 -11.07 -7.40
N HIS A 181 4.00 -11.66 -6.24
CA HIS A 181 4.98 -12.44 -5.48
C HIS A 181 5.48 -13.66 -6.27
N HIS A 182 4.58 -14.37 -6.95
CA HIS A 182 4.93 -15.54 -7.76
C HIS A 182 5.78 -15.16 -8.98
N GLU A 183 5.40 -14.12 -9.73
CA GLU A 183 6.15 -13.66 -10.91
C GLU A 183 7.52 -13.12 -10.50
N GLY A 184 7.57 -12.28 -9.46
CA GLY A 184 8.77 -11.54 -9.07
C GLY A 184 9.23 -10.50 -10.11
N ILE A 185 9.99 -9.51 -9.65
CA ILE A 185 10.59 -8.50 -10.51
C ILE A 185 11.93 -9.06 -11.05
N PRO A 186 12.17 -9.11 -12.37
CA PRO A 186 13.48 -9.44 -12.94
C PRO A 186 14.60 -8.62 -12.28
N TRP A 187 15.61 -9.31 -11.73
CA TRP A 187 16.61 -8.73 -10.86
C TRP A 187 18.01 -9.29 -11.08
N ARG A 188 18.96 -8.39 -11.32
CA ARG A 188 20.38 -8.70 -11.55
C ARG A 188 21.17 -8.61 -10.26
N GLU A 189 21.37 -9.75 -9.61
CA GLU A 189 22.17 -9.86 -8.38
C GLU A 189 23.60 -9.32 -8.54
N ASP A 190 24.22 -9.57 -9.70
CA ASP A 190 25.57 -9.10 -9.98
C ASP A 190 25.64 -7.56 -10.06
N LEU A 191 24.62 -6.91 -10.64
CA LEU A 191 24.50 -5.45 -10.63
C LEU A 191 24.24 -4.93 -9.22
N HIS A 192 23.37 -5.58 -8.45
CA HIS A 192 23.11 -5.18 -7.07
C HIS A 192 24.38 -5.23 -6.22
N ARG A 193 25.14 -6.34 -6.27
CA ARG A 193 26.41 -6.48 -5.54
C ARG A 193 27.43 -5.43 -5.97
N ARG A 194 27.54 -5.12 -7.27
CA ARG A 194 28.40 -4.03 -7.76
C ARG A 194 27.99 -2.68 -7.17
N LEU A 195 26.71 -2.33 -7.22
CA LEU A 195 26.19 -1.07 -6.65
C LEU A 195 26.46 -0.95 -5.14
N LEU A 196 26.29 -2.05 -4.39
CA LEU A 196 26.63 -2.07 -2.96
C LEU A 196 28.14 -1.92 -2.74
N ASN A 197 28.97 -2.65 -3.50
CA ASN A 197 30.43 -2.55 -3.40
C ASN A 197 30.93 -1.12 -3.70
N ASP A 198 30.36 -0.47 -4.71
CA ASP A 198 30.70 0.89 -5.10
C ASP A 198 30.30 1.91 -4.02
N LEU A 199 29.19 1.70 -3.32
CA LEU A 199 28.68 2.64 -2.32
C LEU A 199 29.19 2.38 -0.89
N LEU A 200 29.45 1.12 -0.53
CA LEU A 200 29.72 0.67 0.84
C LEU A 200 31.11 0.04 1.01
N GLY A 201 31.78 -0.34 -0.08
CA GLY A 201 32.97 -1.20 -0.05
C GLY A 201 32.60 -2.68 -0.14
N PRO A 202 33.59 -3.59 -0.13
CA PRO A 202 33.36 -5.03 -0.23
C PRO A 202 32.41 -5.53 0.87
N GLU A 203 31.68 -6.61 0.57
CA GLU A 203 30.79 -7.25 1.53
C GLU A 203 31.52 -7.55 2.85
N PRO A 204 31.08 -6.98 3.98
CA PRO A 204 31.77 -7.15 5.24
C PRO A 204 31.56 -8.58 5.79
N ALA A 205 32.48 -9.03 6.64
CA ALA A 205 32.23 -10.22 7.45
C ALA A 205 31.00 -10.01 8.36
N LEU A 206 30.36 -11.12 8.77
CA LEU A 206 29.14 -11.10 9.56
C LEU A 206 29.27 -10.17 10.79
N HIS A 207 28.29 -9.29 11.00
CA HIS A 207 28.21 -8.29 12.07
C HIS A 207 29.18 -7.10 12.01
N ASN A 208 30.03 -7.00 10.98
CA ASN A 208 30.90 -5.83 10.81
C ASN A 208 30.22 -4.72 9.99
N ARG A 209 30.64 -3.48 10.25
CA ARG A 209 30.27 -2.32 9.43
C ARG A 209 31.05 -2.36 8.10
N PRO A 210 30.43 -2.01 6.96
CA PRO A 210 31.14 -1.86 5.69
C PRO A 210 32.26 -0.81 5.78
N GLU A 211 33.33 -1.01 5.01
CA GLU A 211 34.55 -0.18 5.03
C GLU A 211 34.25 1.32 4.90
N LYS A 212 33.44 1.72 3.90
CA LYS A 212 33.12 3.14 3.67
C LYS A 212 32.24 3.74 4.77
N LEU A 213 31.42 2.92 5.43
CA LEU A 213 30.64 3.35 6.58
C LEU A 213 31.52 3.51 7.82
N GLU A 214 32.52 2.63 8.03
CA GLU A 214 33.47 2.80 9.13
C GLU A 214 34.33 4.05 8.94
N ALA A 215 34.81 4.31 7.72
CA ALA A 215 35.55 5.54 7.42
C ALA A 215 34.75 6.82 7.72
N LEU A 216 33.44 6.81 7.43
CA LEU A 216 32.54 7.90 7.79
C LEU A 216 32.30 7.99 9.30
N ALA A 217 32.20 6.85 10.01
CA ALA A 217 32.09 6.83 11.46
C ALA A 217 33.34 7.41 12.12
N ASP A 218 34.53 7.09 11.63
CA ASP A 218 35.80 7.65 12.10
C ASP A 218 35.89 9.15 11.85
N LEU A 219 35.49 9.61 10.67
CA LEU A 219 35.41 11.04 10.38
C LEU A 219 34.45 11.75 11.36
N LEU A 220 33.29 11.17 11.66
CA LEU A 220 32.36 11.72 12.64
C LEU A 220 32.94 11.75 14.06
N ARG A 221 33.68 10.71 14.46
CA ARG A 221 34.38 10.67 15.75
C ARG A 221 35.41 11.79 15.86
N THR A 222 36.14 12.08 14.79
CA THR A 222 37.10 13.19 14.73
C THR A 222 36.40 14.55 14.75
N GLU A 223 35.46 14.80 13.84
CA GLU A 223 34.81 16.11 13.68
C GLU A 223 33.94 16.50 14.90
N LEU A 224 33.37 15.51 15.61
CA LEU A 224 32.58 15.76 16.82
C LEU A 224 33.40 15.65 18.11
N ASN A 225 34.72 15.42 18.00
CA ASN A 225 35.61 15.15 19.13
C ASN A 225 35.04 14.10 20.10
N ALA A 226 34.56 12.99 19.53
CA ALA A 226 33.82 11.94 20.22
C ALA A 226 34.36 10.55 19.82
N PRO A 227 35.52 10.12 20.36
CA PRO A 227 36.26 8.94 19.90
C PRO A 227 35.51 7.61 20.03
N THR A 228 34.54 7.51 20.94
CA THR A 228 33.74 6.30 21.17
C THR A 228 32.33 6.39 20.56
N LEU A 229 32.05 7.39 19.72
CA LEU A 229 30.72 7.59 19.15
C LEU A 229 30.33 6.38 18.30
N ASN A 230 29.14 5.81 18.59
CA ASN A 230 28.41 4.97 17.67
C ASN A 230 27.34 5.79 16.92
N PRO A 231 27.53 6.12 15.63
CA PRO A 231 26.58 6.94 14.88
C PRO A 231 25.23 6.27 14.63
N ASP A 232 25.13 4.95 14.81
CA ASP A 232 23.86 4.21 14.69
C ASP A 232 22.95 4.38 15.91
N SER A 233 23.47 4.90 17.04
CA SER A 233 22.71 5.16 18.27
C SER A 233 22.21 6.61 18.27
N PRO A 234 20.89 6.87 18.10
CA PRO A 234 20.37 8.23 18.04
C PRO A 234 20.65 9.04 19.31
N GLN A 235 20.63 8.39 20.47
CA GLN A 235 20.88 9.03 21.76
C GLN A 235 22.35 9.41 21.95
N GLU A 236 23.29 8.59 21.47
CA GLU A 236 24.71 8.94 21.47
C GLU A 236 25.01 10.05 20.48
N LEU A 237 24.43 9.97 19.28
CA LEU A 237 24.61 10.96 18.23
C LEU A 237 24.12 12.34 18.68
N ILE A 238 22.92 12.46 19.24
CA ILE A 238 22.41 13.74 19.75
C ILE A 238 23.32 14.30 20.85
N ARG A 239 23.78 13.46 21.80
CA ARG A 239 24.71 13.89 22.84
C ARG A 239 26.05 14.38 22.27
N ALA A 240 26.57 13.73 21.23
CA ALA A 240 27.80 14.15 20.55
C ALA A 240 27.60 15.47 19.77
N LEU A 241 26.48 15.62 19.06
CA LEU A 241 26.11 16.86 18.37
C LEU A 241 26.03 18.03 19.35
N HIS A 242 25.32 17.88 20.48
CA HIS A 242 25.21 18.91 21.51
C HIS A 242 26.57 19.30 22.09
N ARG A 243 27.46 18.32 22.34
CA ARG A 243 28.82 18.59 22.85
C ARG A 243 29.68 19.36 21.83
N ALA A 244 29.46 19.15 20.54
CA ALA A 244 30.11 19.88 19.45
C ALA A 244 29.47 21.25 19.18
N GLY A 245 28.49 21.69 19.99
CA GLY A 245 27.82 22.98 19.83
C GLY A 245 26.68 22.99 18.79
N ILE A 246 26.22 21.82 18.35
CA ILE A 246 25.11 21.65 17.41
C ILE A 246 23.85 21.34 18.22
N ASP A 247 23.01 22.33 18.50
CA ASP A 247 21.77 22.18 19.30
C ASP A 247 20.60 21.58 18.51
N ALA A 248 20.84 20.43 17.86
CA ALA A 248 19.81 19.69 17.15
C ALA A 248 18.88 18.97 18.14
N LYS A 249 17.56 19.13 17.98
CA LYS A 249 16.52 18.45 18.77
C LYS A 249 16.22 17.06 18.23
N SER A 250 16.49 16.83 16.95
CA SER A 250 16.35 15.53 16.31
C SER A 250 17.45 15.25 15.30
N THR A 251 17.55 13.99 14.89
CA THR A 251 18.47 13.55 13.83
C THR A 251 17.80 13.63 12.45
N ARG A 252 16.74 14.42 12.27
CA ARG A 252 16.06 14.55 10.97
C ARG A 252 16.92 15.35 10.01
N SER A 253 16.94 14.96 8.73
CA SER A 253 17.87 15.53 7.76
C SER A 253 17.65 17.03 7.54
N TRP A 254 16.40 17.49 7.49
CA TRP A 254 16.08 18.92 7.31
C TRP A 254 16.59 19.78 8.47
N GLU A 255 16.46 19.29 9.71
CA GLU A 255 16.95 20.01 10.89
C GLU A 255 18.47 20.01 10.92
N LEU A 256 19.11 18.86 10.67
CA LEU A 256 20.56 18.76 10.61
C LEU A 256 21.16 19.69 9.54
N GLN A 257 20.46 19.91 8.42
CA GLN A 257 20.88 20.81 7.34
C GLN A 257 20.85 22.29 7.71
N GLU A 258 20.15 22.68 8.79
CA GLU A 258 20.13 24.08 9.27
C GLU A 258 21.45 24.47 9.97
N PHE A 259 22.26 23.48 10.35
CA PHE A 259 23.52 23.71 11.06
C PHE A 259 24.70 23.73 10.10
N ASN A 260 25.55 24.75 10.23
CA ASN A 260 26.80 24.85 9.49
C ASN A 260 27.95 24.26 10.31
N HIS A 261 28.19 22.95 10.17
CA HIS A 261 29.28 22.24 10.85
C HIS A 261 29.89 21.15 9.95
N PRO A 262 31.22 20.95 9.93
CA PRO A 262 31.87 19.96 9.05
C PRO A 262 31.33 18.53 9.18
N ALA A 263 30.95 18.11 10.39
CA ALA A 263 30.34 16.79 10.65
C ALA A 263 28.98 16.55 9.97
N ILE A 264 28.23 17.59 9.56
CA ILE A 264 26.84 17.44 9.09
C ILE A 264 26.77 16.69 7.75
N ALA A 265 27.57 17.08 6.75
CA ALA A 265 27.54 16.41 5.45
C ALA A 265 27.99 14.93 5.52
N PRO A 266 29.08 14.57 6.24
CA PRO A 266 29.41 13.18 6.54
C PRO A 266 28.29 12.44 7.26
N LEU A 267 27.62 13.07 8.23
CA LEU A 267 26.53 12.44 8.99
C LEU A 267 25.34 12.11 8.10
N LEU A 268 24.94 13.03 7.22
CA LEU A 268 23.85 12.78 6.27
C LEU A 268 24.20 11.64 5.31
N THR A 269 25.45 11.59 4.85
CA THR A 269 25.97 10.51 4.00
C THR A 269 25.98 9.17 4.74
N TYR A 270 26.51 9.15 5.97
CA TYR A 270 26.52 7.97 6.85
C TYR A 270 25.11 7.42 7.02
N ARG A 271 24.14 8.27 7.37
CA ARG A 271 22.75 7.83 7.59
C ARG A 271 22.11 7.28 6.32
N LYS A 272 22.40 7.88 5.15
CA LYS A 272 21.91 7.38 3.86
C LYS A 272 22.47 5.99 3.55
N LEU A 273 23.77 5.79 3.75
CA LEU A 273 24.45 4.52 3.48
C LEU A 273 24.14 3.44 4.53
N SER A 274 24.04 3.80 5.81
CA SER A 274 23.66 2.90 6.91
C SER A 274 22.25 2.36 6.71
N ARG A 275 21.32 3.22 6.26
CA ARG A 275 19.99 2.78 5.83
C ARG A 275 20.08 1.80 4.66
N LEU A 276 20.79 2.14 3.58
CA LEU A 276 20.95 1.25 2.43
C LEU A 276 21.48 -0.13 2.85
N PHE A 277 22.55 -0.16 3.67
CA PHE A 277 23.16 -1.39 4.17
C PHE A 277 22.16 -2.24 4.98
N THR A 278 21.38 -1.62 5.86
CA THR A 278 20.46 -2.32 6.75
C THR A 278 19.15 -2.75 6.08
N THR A 279 18.62 -1.95 5.14
CA THR A 279 17.30 -2.19 4.53
C THR A 279 17.38 -2.96 3.22
N ASN A 280 18.41 -2.72 2.40
CA ASN A 280 18.54 -3.31 1.06
C ASN A 280 19.98 -3.73 0.75
N GLY A 281 20.79 -4.04 1.76
CA GLY A 281 22.14 -4.55 1.59
C GLY A 281 22.17 -6.04 1.21
N TRP A 282 23.30 -6.68 1.45
CA TRP A 282 23.53 -8.09 1.09
C TRP A 282 22.54 -9.07 1.74
N ASN A 283 22.20 -8.89 3.02
CA ASN A 283 21.19 -9.74 3.68
C ASN A 283 19.82 -9.68 3.01
N TRP A 284 19.40 -8.47 2.59
CA TRP A 284 18.16 -8.31 1.84
C TRP A 284 18.24 -9.02 0.50
N LEU A 285 19.37 -8.88 -0.21
CA LEU A 285 19.58 -9.55 -1.49
C LEU A 285 19.44 -11.08 -1.35
N HIS A 286 20.06 -11.67 -0.32
CA HIS A 286 19.97 -13.10 -0.04
C HIS A 286 18.57 -13.58 0.35
N GLN A 287 17.81 -12.75 1.06
CA GLN A 287 16.49 -13.13 1.55
C GLN A 287 15.41 -13.02 0.47
N TRP A 288 15.50 -12.00 -0.38
CA TRP A 288 14.39 -11.60 -1.24
C TRP A 288 14.62 -11.87 -2.73
N VAL A 289 15.87 -12.10 -3.14
CA VAL A 289 16.20 -12.41 -4.53
C VAL A 289 16.55 -13.88 -4.65
N ARG A 290 15.87 -14.56 -5.55
CA ARG A 290 16.11 -15.97 -5.91
C ARG A 290 15.78 -16.15 -7.38
N GLU A 291 16.47 -17.08 -8.04
CA GLU A 291 16.19 -17.44 -9.43
C GLU A 291 16.20 -16.23 -10.39
N GLY A 292 17.04 -15.22 -10.11
CA GLY A 292 17.14 -13.99 -10.91
C GLY A 292 15.98 -13.02 -10.73
N ARG A 293 15.16 -13.18 -9.68
CA ARG A 293 13.97 -12.36 -9.44
C ARG A 293 13.87 -11.90 -8.00
N PHE A 294 13.41 -10.68 -7.80
CA PHE A 294 13.05 -10.13 -6.50
C PHE A 294 11.57 -10.41 -6.21
N HIS A 295 11.29 -11.18 -5.15
CA HIS A 295 9.93 -11.60 -4.79
C HIS A 295 9.41 -10.78 -3.60
N SER A 296 8.76 -9.65 -3.87
CA SER A 296 8.10 -8.87 -2.82
C SER A 296 6.90 -9.62 -2.24
N GLU A 297 6.68 -9.46 -0.93
CA GLU A 297 5.53 -10.06 -0.24
C GLU A 297 4.60 -8.95 0.25
N TYR A 298 3.43 -8.84 -0.37
CA TYR A 298 2.45 -7.81 -0.10
C TYR A 298 1.44 -8.25 0.96
N VAL A 299 1.11 -7.34 1.87
CA VAL A 299 0.00 -7.48 2.83
C VAL A 299 -1.10 -6.52 2.40
N VAL A 300 -2.08 -7.07 1.67
CA VAL A 300 -3.24 -6.33 1.17
C VAL A 300 -4.06 -5.81 2.34
N GLY A 301 -4.48 -4.54 2.28
CA GLY A 301 -5.20 -3.89 3.38
C GLY A 301 -4.42 -3.83 4.70
N GLY A 302 -3.08 -3.97 4.66
CA GLY A 302 -2.23 -4.06 5.85
C GLY A 302 -2.17 -2.78 6.69
N VAL A 303 -2.58 -1.65 6.12
CA VAL A 303 -2.67 -0.35 6.81
C VAL A 303 -4.15 0.01 7.00
N VAL A 304 -4.49 0.73 8.08
CA VAL A 304 -5.87 1.14 8.39
C VAL A 304 -6.59 1.85 7.22
N SER A 305 -5.87 2.64 6.41
CA SER A 305 -6.44 3.29 5.21
C SER A 305 -6.79 2.32 4.07
N GLY A 306 -6.39 1.06 4.15
CA GLY A 306 -6.52 0.08 3.07
C GLY A 306 -5.32 0.05 2.12
N ARG A 307 -4.30 0.90 2.34
CA ARG A 307 -3.04 0.79 1.61
C ARG A 307 -2.38 -0.56 1.90
N TRP A 308 -1.74 -1.09 0.88
CA TRP A 308 -0.97 -2.33 1.00
C TRP A 308 0.31 -2.06 1.78
N ALA A 309 0.71 -3.03 2.59
CA ALA A 309 2.00 -3.06 3.28
C ALA A 309 2.90 -4.15 2.65
N SER A 310 4.14 -4.27 3.12
CA SER A 310 5.03 -5.36 2.74
C SER A 310 5.59 -6.07 3.96
N ARG A 311 5.80 -7.39 3.89
CA ARG A 311 6.60 -8.09 4.89
C ARG A 311 8.09 -7.82 4.65
N GLY A 312 8.88 -7.68 5.73
CA GLY A 312 10.35 -7.60 5.63
C GLY A 312 11.01 -6.22 5.54
N GLY A 313 10.34 -5.14 5.97
CA GLY A 313 10.97 -3.84 6.28
C GLY A 313 11.59 -3.03 5.12
N GLY A 314 11.74 -3.61 3.92
CA GLY A 314 12.35 -2.94 2.76
C GLY A 314 11.92 -3.48 1.40
N ALA A 315 10.93 -4.38 1.37
CA ALA A 315 10.49 -5.05 0.14
C ALA A 315 9.59 -4.17 -0.76
N MET A 316 8.80 -3.25 -0.22
CA MET A 316 7.92 -2.43 -1.07
C MET A 316 8.62 -1.26 -1.77
N GLN A 317 9.58 -0.60 -1.12
CA GLN A 317 10.25 0.57 -1.68
C GLN A 317 11.68 0.23 -2.08
N ILE A 318 11.92 0.14 -3.39
CA ILE A 318 13.27 -0.06 -3.94
C ILE A 318 13.99 1.31 -3.95
N PRO A 319 15.07 1.50 -3.17
CA PRO A 319 15.78 2.76 -3.13
C PRO A 319 16.51 3.03 -4.44
N ALA A 320 16.58 4.30 -4.84
CA ALA A 320 17.16 4.73 -6.12
C ALA A 320 18.56 4.16 -6.37
N GLN A 321 19.36 4.01 -5.31
CA GLN A 321 20.72 3.50 -5.33
C GLN A 321 20.84 2.08 -5.90
N ILE A 322 19.79 1.26 -5.81
CA ILE A 322 19.81 -0.14 -6.28
C ILE A 322 18.77 -0.44 -7.34
N ARG A 323 17.94 0.55 -7.75
CA ARG A 323 16.97 0.36 -8.85
C ARG A 323 17.64 -0.09 -10.14
N GLY A 324 18.93 0.23 -10.32
CA GLY A 324 19.76 -0.22 -11.42
C GLY A 324 19.89 -1.75 -11.55
N ALA A 325 19.57 -2.50 -10.49
CA ALA A 325 19.56 -3.96 -10.52
C ALA A 325 18.25 -4.56 -11.06
N ALA A 326 17.15 -3.81 -11.09
CA ALA A 326 15.91 -4.25 -11.74
C ALA A 326 16.03 -3.98 -13.24
N VAL A 327 16.27 -5.05 -14.01
CA VAL A 327 16.49 -5.00 -15.46
C VAL A 327 15.59 -6.04 -16.10
N ALA A 328 14.82 -5.64 -17.11
CA ALA A 328 13.89 -6.53 -17.80
C ALA A 328 14.64 -7.69 -18.49
N ASP A 329 13.97 -8.85 -18.56
CA ASP A 329 14.48 -10.00 -19.30
C ASP A 329 14.66 -9.68 -20.80
N PRO A 330 15.56 -10.39 -21.52
CA PRO A 330 15.71 -10.22 -22.97
C PRO A 330 14.37 -10.40 -23.72
N GLY A 331 14.08 -9.49 -24.66
CA GLY A 331 12.81 -9.48 -25.40
C GLY A 331 11.63 -8.84 -24.64
N TYR A 332 11.87 -8.39 -23.41
CA TYR A 332 10.88 -7.70 -22.58
C TYR A 332 11.34 -6.27 -22.24
N THR A 333 10.42 -5.49 -21.70
CA THR A 333 10.64 -4.17 -21.14
C THR A 333 9.79 -4.01 -19.88
N PHE A 334 10.12 -3.06 -19.02
CA PHE A 334 9.18 -2.59 -18.01
C PHE A 334 8.29 -1.50 -18.58
N ILE A 335 7.00 -1.57 -18.25
CA ILE A 335 6.04 -0.49 -18.40
C ILE A 335 5.70 -0.04 -16.98
N VAL A 336 6.19 1.14 -16.60
CA VAL A 336 5.97 1.75 -15.29
C VAL A 336 4.88 2.78 -15.44
N ALA A 337 3.79 2.62 -14.67
CA ALA A 337 2.62 3.47 -14.77
C ALA A 337 2.31 4.11 -13.42
N ASP A 338 2.27 5.44 -13.35
CA ASP A 338 2.02 6.22 -12.13
C ASP A 338 0.73 7.04 -12.23
N ALA A 339 -0.18 6.88 -11.29
CA ALA A 339 -1.44 7.63 -11.23
C ALA A 339 -1.18 9.09 -10.80
N ALA A 340 -1.19 10.01 -11.77
CA ALA A 340 -0.70 11.36 -11.54
C ALA A 340 -1.65 12.16 -10.63
N GLN A 341 -1.10 12.60 -9.49
CA GLN A 341 -1.83 13.44 -8.51
C GLN A 341 -3.09 12.75 -7.97
N LEU A 342 -3.02 11.43 -7.72
CA LEU A 342 -4.16 10.62 -7.33
C LEU A 342 -4.95 11.22 -6.15
N GLU A 343 -4.30 11.51 -5.02
CA GLU A 343 -4.98 12.04 -3.82
C GLU A 343 -5.66 13.41 -4.04
N PRO A 344 -5.00 14.42 -4.63
CA PRO A 344 -5.67 15.65 -5.07
C PRO A 344 -6.91 15.44 -5.95
N ARG A 345 -6.86 14.49 -6.90
CA ARG A 345 -7.99 14.19 -7.79
C ARG A 345 -9.10 13.46 -7.07
N VAL A 346 -8.78 12.54 -6.17
CA VAL A 346 -9.73 11.92 -5.24
C VAL A 346 -10.43 12.98 -4.41
N LEU A 347 -9.71 13.95 -3.84
CA LEU A 347 -10.33 15.05 -3.10
C LEU A 347 -11.31 15.85 -3.97
N ALA A 348 -10.91 16.20 -5.21
CA ALA A 348 -11.79 16.91 -6.13
C ALA A 348 -13.06 16.10 -6.48
N ALA A 349 -12.93 14.79 -6.67
CA ALA A 349 -14.06 13.89 -6.93
C ALA A 349 -15.00 13.76 -5.70
N LEU A 350 -14.44 13.55 -4.50
CA LEU A 350 -15.19 13.39 -3.25
C LEU A 350 -15.97 14.64 -2.85
N SER A 351 -15.31 15.80 -2.94
CA SER A 351 -15.90 17.08 -2.57
C SER A 351 -16.89 17.64 -3.60
N GLN A 352 -16.80 17.13 -4.84
CA GLN A 352 -17.50 17.65 -6.01
C GLN A 352 -17.31 19.16 -6.16
N ASP A 353 -16.09 19.65 -5.89
CA ASP A 353 -15.72 21.04 -6.08
C ASP A 353 -15.46 21.31 -7.57
N SER A 354 -16.43 21.90 -8.26
CA SER A 354 -16.36 22.15 -9.70
C SER A 354 -15.18 23.04 -10.10
N ALA A 355 -14.75 23.97 -9.24
CA ALA A 355 -13.60 24.84 -9.52
C ALA A 355 -12.30 24.05 -9.45
N MET A 356 -12.15 23.16 -8.47
CA MET A 356 -11.01 22.25 -8.37
C MET A 356 -10.99 21.24 -9.52
N ALA A 357 -12.15 20.69 -9.91
CA ALA A 357 -12.26 19.80 -11.06
C ALA A 357 -11.94 20.50 -12.39
N ALA A 358 -12.29 21.79 -12.53
CA ALA A 358 -11.91 22.60 -13.69
C ALA A 358 -10.40 22.89 -13.73
N ALA A 359 -9.74 23.05 -12.58
CA ALA A 359 -8.28 23.24 -12.51
C ALA A 359 -7.51 22.01 -13.05
N GLY A 360 -8.09 20.82 -12.99
CA GLY A 360 -7.50 19.59 -13.52
C GLY A 360 -7.68 19.39 -15.03
N ARG A 361 -8.20 20.38 -15.76
CA ARG A 361 -8.52 20.29 -17.19
C ARG A 361 -8.04 21.50 -17.98
N ASP A 362 -7.81 21.31 -19.28
CA ASP A 362 -7.52 22.40 -20.21
C ASP A 362 -8.80 22.96 -20.86
N ALA A 363 -8.64 23.92 -21.78
CA ALA A 363 -9.76 24.57 -22.46
C ALA A 363 -10.53 23.63 -23.41
N ALA A 364 -9.91 22.53 -23.87
CA ALA A 364 -10.54 21.50 -24.67
C ALA A 364 -11.20 20.41 -23.81
N GLY A 365 -11.11 20.51 -22.49
CA GLY A 365 -11.64 19.54 -21.54
C GLY A 365 -10.73 18.33 -21.32
N GLN A 366 -9.51 18.32 -21.87
CA GLN A 366 -8.54 17.25 -21.67
C GLN A 366 -7.88 17.36 -20.29
N SER A 367 -7.41 16.24 -19.78
CA SER A 367 -6.70 16.20 -18.48
C SER A 367 -5.46 17.08 -18.51
N LYS A 368 -5.28 17.90 -17.48
CA LYS A 368 -4.10 18.75 -17.27
C LYS A 368 -3.52 18.52 -15.88
N ASP A 369 -2.25 18.88 -15.69
CA ASP A 369 -1.62 18.97 -14.37
C ASP A 369 -2.45 19.85 -13.42
N LEU A 370 -3.03 19.21 -12.40
CA LEU A 370 -3.92 19.86 -11.44
C LEU A 370 -3.20 20.92 -10.61
N TYR A 371 -1.93 20.70 -10.22
CA TYR A 371 -1.18 21.69 -9.47
C TYR A 371 -0.89 22.93 -10.30
N ALA A 372 -0.57 22.77 -11.59
CA ALA A 372 -0.38 23.88 -12.50
C ALA A 372 -1.69 24.67 -12.72
N GLY A 373 -2.82 23.97 -12.82
CA GLY A 373 -4.13 24.60 -12.90
C GLY A 373 -4.48 25.41 -11.64
N ILE A 374 -4.26 24.85 -10.46
CA ILE A 374 -4.45 25.54 -9.18
C ILE A 374 -3.50 26.75 -9.08
N ALA A 375 -2.25 26.58 -9.49
CA ALA A 375 -1.25 27.64 -9.47
C ALA A 375 -1.65 28.83 -10.35
N ALA A 376 -2.18 28.57 -11.54
CA ALA A 376 -2.67 29.60 -12.45
C ALA A 376 -3.87 30.39 -11.89
N GLN A 377 -4.72 29.75 -11.08
CA GLN A 377 -5.90 30.39 -10.50
C GLN A 377 -5.62 31.25 -9.27
N GLY A 378 -4.52 31.01 -8.54
CA GLY A 378 -4.28 31.72 -7.28
C GLY A 378 -2.85 31.85 -6.78
N PHE A 379 -1.89 31.07 -7.26
CA PHE A 379 -0.51 31.09 -6.73
C PHE A 379 0.49 31.76 -7.67
N GLY A 380 0.04 32.71 -8.48
CA GLY A 380 0.90 33.44 -9.42
C GLY A 380 1.60 32.53 -10.45
N GLY A 381 1.04 31.35 -10.71
CA GLY A 381 1.67 30.34 -11.57
C GLY A 381 2.70 29.43 -10.88
N ASP A 382 2.97 29.61 -9.58
CA ASP A 382 3.90 28.75 -8.84
C ASP A 382 3.28 27.38 -8.51
N ARG A 383 3.62 26.39 -9.34
CA ARG A 383 3.19 24.99 -9.17
C ARG A 383 3.66 24.38 -7.86
N SER A 384 4.87 24.69 -7.40
CA SER A 384 5.44 24.14 -6.18
C SER A 384 4.69 24.66 -4.95
N MET A 385 4.38 25.95 -4.94
CA MET A 385 3.58 26.58 -3.89
C MET A 385 2.16 26.00 -3.85
N ALA A 386 1.50 25.83 -4.99
CA ALA A 386 0.18 25.19 -5.08
C ALA A 386 0.20 23.73 -4.56
N LYS A 387 1.25 22.96 -4.91
CA LYS A 387 1.44 21.59 -4.41
C LYS A 387 1.59 21.57 -2.89
N ILE A 388 2.45 22.42 -2.33
CA ILE A 388 2.67 22.52 -0.88
C ILE A 388 1.37 22.88 -0.16
N ALA A 389 0.63 23.88 -0.67
CA ALA A 389 -0.63 24.29 -0.09
C ALA A 389 -1.65 23.15 -0.07
N LEU A 390 -1.84 22.45 -1.20
CA LEU A 390 -2.86 21.41 -1.31
C LEU A 390 -2.53 20.17 -0.49
N LEU A 391 -1.27 19.73 -0.51
CA LEU A 391 -0.83 18.61 0.33
C LEU A 391 -0.93 18.98 1.82
N GLY A 392 -0.60 20.22 2.19
CA GLY A 392 -0.81 20.71 3.55
C GLY A 392 -2.29 20.68 3.97
N ALA A 393 -3.19 21.02 3.06
CA ALA A 393 -4.63 20.95 3.28
C ALA A 393 -5.16 19.52 3.39
N ILE A 394 -4.61 18.53 2.67
CA ILE A 394 -5.02 17.11 2.78
C ILE A 394 -4.47 16.49 4.08
N TYR A 395 -3.19 16.72 4.39
CA TYR A 395 -2.51 16.09 5.52
C TYR A 395 -2.65 16.83 6.85
N GLY A 396 -3.35 17.97 6.87
CA GLY A 396 -3.62 18.76 8.08
C GLY A 396 -2.37 19.44 8.64
N ALA A 397 -1.48 19.93 7.76
CA ALA A 397 -0.33 20.73 8.16
C ALA A 397 -0.79 22.14 8.54
N THR A 398 -0.87 22.41 9.84
CA THR A 398 -1.37 23.69 10.40
C THR A 398 -0.26 24.71 10.70
N THR A 399 1.00 24.34 10.53
CA THR A 399 2.17 25.19 10.82
C THR A 399 3.04 25.36 9.59
N GLY A 400 3.95 26.35 9.64
CA GLY A 400 4.89 26.63 8.55
C GLY A 400 4.23 27.23 7.30
N GLU A 401 4.95 27.15 6.18
CA GLU A 401 4.54 27.75 4.91
C GLU A 401 3.23 27.16 4.38
N SER A 402 3.01 25.85 4.51
CA SER A 402 1.77 25.19 4.10
C SER A 402 0.55 25.75 4.83
N GLY A 403 0.64 25.96 6.14
CA GLY A 403 -0.45 26.51 6.96
C GLY A 403 -0.86 27.93 6.54
N ARG A 404 0.11 28.76 6.13
CA ARG A 404 -0.14 30.13 5.65
C ARG A 404 -0.95 30.16 4.35
N LEU A 405 -0.83 29.14 3.51
CA LEU A 405 -1.46 29.07 2.19
C LEU A 405 -2.89 28.47 2.22
N VAL A 406 -3.26 27.74 3.27
CA VAL A 406 -4.58 27.09 3.40
C VAL A 406 -5.76 28.07 3.30
N PRO A 407 -5.77 29.26 3.94
CA PRO A 407 -6.89 30.19 3.82
C PRO A 407 -7.15 30.68 2.40
N GLN A 408 -6.11 30.73 1.57
CA GLN A 408 -6.27 31.05 0.15
C GLN A 408 -6.94 29.90 -0.61
N LEU A 409 -6.48 28.66 -0.40
CA LEU A 409 -7.14 27.48 -0.98
C LEU A 409 -8.60 27.35 -0.54
N ALA A 410 -8.91 27.62 0.72
CA ALA A 410 -10.29 27.56 1.24
C ALA A 410 -11.24 28.55 0.53
N ARG A 411 -10.73 29.70 0.10
CA ARG A 411 -11.52 30.66 -0.70
C ARG A 411 -11.70 30.20 -2.15
N MET A 412 -10.72 29.51 -2.72
CA MET A 412 -10.75 29.04 -4.11
C MET A 412 -11.58 27.77 -4.26
N TYR A 413 -11.47 26.83 -3.31
CA TYR A 413 -12.07 25.49 -3.35
C TYR A 413 -12.76 25.17 -2.01
N PRO A 414 -13.82 25.91 -1.65
CA PRO A 414 -14.45 25.81 -0.33
C PRO A 414 -15.01 24.40 -0.08
N ARG A 415 -15.59 23.73 -1.08
CA ARG A 415 -16.17 22.39 -0.89
C ARG A 415 -15.09 21.35 -0.62
N ALA A 416 -13.95 21.47 -1.30
CA ALA A 416 -12.80 20.59 -1.07
C ALA A 416 -12.26 20.74 0.37
N LEU A 417 -12.11 21.98 0.84
CA LEU A 417 -11.62 22.22 2.20
C LEU A 417 -12.64 21.81 3.26
N ASP A 418 -13.92 22.13 3.07
CA ASP A 418 -14.99 21.73 3.98
C ASP A 418 -15.08 20.20 4.09
N TYR A 419 -14.88 19.46 3.00
CA TYR A 419 -14.92 17.99 3.00
C TYR A 419 -13.90 17.40 3.98
N VAL A 420 -12.61 17.78 3.86
CA VAL A 420 -11.55 17.27 4.73
C VAL A 420 -11.64 17.82 6.15
N GLU A 421 -12.10 19.06 6.31
CA GLU A 421 -12.29 19.69 7.62
C GLU A 421 -13.44 19.04 8.40
N ASN A 422 -14.52 18.66 7.72
CA ASN A 422 -15.61 17.90 8.34
C ASN A 422 -15.15 16.52 8.83
N ALA A 423 -14.32 15.83 8.05
CA ALA A 423 -13.68 14.58 8.47
C ALA A 423 -12.76 14.80 9.69
N ALA A 424 -12.00 15.91 9.72
CA ALA A 424 -11.16 16.25 10.86
C ALA A 424 -11.99 16.46 12.14
N ARG A 425 -13.04 17.29 12.06
CA ARG A 425 -13.93 17.59 13.19
C ARG A 425 -14.67 16.34 13.69
N ALA A 426 -15.10 15.46 12.79
CA ALA A 426 -15.69 14.17 13.17
C ALA A 426 -14.68 13.31 13.95
N GLY A 427 -13.44 13.23 13.47
CA GLY A 427 -12.35 12.56 14.18
C GLY A 427 -12.07 13.15 15.56
N GLU A 428 -12.05 14.48 15.69
CA GLU A 428 -11.88 15.18 16.97
C GLU A 428 -12.99 14.86 17.97
N ARG A 429 -14.23 14.63 17.50
CA ARG A 429 -15.36 14.16 18.31
C ARG A 429 -15.32 12.66 18.63
N GLY A 430 -14.31 11.93 18.13
CA GLY A 430 -14.19 10.48 18.30
C GLY A 430 -15.09 9.67 17.37
N GLU A 431 -15.74 10.31 16.40
CA GLU A 431 -16.60 9.62 15.44
C GLU A 431 -15.78 8.72 14.51
N ARG A 432 -16.43 7.71 13.94
CA ARG A 432 -15.87 6.94 12.83
C ARG A 432 -16.03 7.74 11.55
N VAL A 433 -14.96 7.78 10.76
CA VAL A 433 -14.97 8.40 9.44
C VAL A 433 -14.75 7.31 8.40
N SER A 434 -15.45 7.40 7.27
CA SER A 434 -15.44 6.38 6.21
C SER A 434 -14.90 6.92 4.90
N THR A 435 -14.23 6.07 4.15
CA THR A 435 -13.88 6.25 2.74
C THR A 435 -15.13 6.17 1.86
N HIS A 436 -14.96 6.41 0.56
CA HIS A 436 -16.07 6.39 -0.40
C HIS A 436 -16.82 5.05 -0.44
N LEU A 437 -16.08 3.93 -0.50
CA LEU A 437 -16.69 2.59 -0.61
C LEU A 437 -17.04 1.94 0.74
N GLY A 438 -16.65 2.55 1.86
CA GLY A 438 -17.15 2.18 3.18
C GLY A 438 -16.15 1.56 4.14
N ARG A 439 -14.83 1.64 3.87
CA ARG A 439 -13.82 1.39 4.89
C ARG A 439 -13.87 2.50 5.94
N SER A 440 -13.82 2.15 7.22
CA SER A 440 -13.87 3.16 8.28
C SER A 440 -12.68 3.10 9.20
N THR A 441 -12.38 4.24 9.82
CA THR A 441 -11.38 4.34 10.88
C THR A 441 -11.75 3.45 12.08
N PRO A 442 -10.78 2.87 12.80
CA PRO A 442 -11.04 2.13 14.03
C PRO A 442 -11.81 2.98 15.05
N PRO A 443 -12.70 2.33 15.84
CA PRO A 443 -13.42 3.01 16.91
C PRO A 443 -12.44 3.54 17.97
N THR A 444 -12.81 4.62 18.63
CA THR A 444 -12.08 5.12 19.80
C THR A 444 -12.27 4.19 20.99
N GLY A 445 -11.20 3.92 21.73
CA GLY A 445 -11.25 3.10 22.95
C GLY A 445 -11.90 3.84 24.13
N THR A 446 -12.26 3.08 25.17
CA THR A 446 -12.83 3.61 26.43
C THR A 446 -11.93 4.65 27.07
N ASP A 447 -10.61 4.44 27.02
CA ASP A 447 -9.62 5.35 27.61
C ASP A 447 -9.58 6.70 26.89
N TRP A 448 -9.83 6.71 25.58
CA TRP A 448 -9.95 7.95 24.81
C TRP A 448 -11.17 8.74 25.30
N HIS A 449 -12.33 8.09 25.44
CA HIS A 449 -13.55 8.75 25.95
C HIS A 449 -13.40 9.23 27.41
N ALA A 450 -12.79 8.42 28.27
CA ALA A 450 -12.51 8.80 29.66
C ALA A 450 -11.57 10.01 29.73
N SER A 451 -10.56 10.09 28.85
CA SER A 451 -9.64 11.24 28.79
C SER A 451 -10.34 12.55 28.43
N GLN A 452 -11.46 12.50 27.68
CA GLN A 452 -12.23 13.69 27.32
C GLN A 452 -13.12 14.23 28.46
N GLN A 453 -13.26 13.49 29.56
CA GLN A 453 -14.10 13.85 30.71
C GLN A 453 -13.30 14.37 31.92
N SER A 454 -11.98 14.53 31.78
CA SER A 454 -11.11 14.96 32.90
C SER A 454 -11.27 16.44 33.25
N SER A 455 -11.09 16.76 34.54
CA SER A 455 -11.13 18.11 35.10
C SER A 455 -9.75 18.73 35.38
N SER A 456 -8.63 18.01 35.16
CA SER A 456 -7.29 18.55 35.43
C SER A 456 -6.66 19.20 34.19
N ALA A 457 -6.01 20.35 34.37
CA ALA A 457 -5.40 21.09 33.25
C ALA A 457 -4.35 20.31 32.43
N PRO A 458 -3.47 19.47 33.03
CA PRO A 458 -2.55 18.64 32.27
C PRO A 458 -3.25 17.55 31.44
N GLU A 459 -4.31 16.93 31.97
CA GLU A 459 -5.05 15.89 31.27
C GLU A 459 -5.90 16.46 30.15
N GLN A 460 -6.52 17.62 30.36
CA GLN A 460 -7.23 18.35 29.31
C GLN A 460 -6.33 18.64 28.10
N ARG A 461 -5.09 19.11 28.35
CA ARG A 461 -4.11 19.33 27.26
C ARG A 461 -3.77 18.05 26.49
N ARG A 462 -3.65 16.91 27.18
CA ARG A 462 -3.41 15.61 26.54
C ARG A 462 -4.62 15.17 25.72
N ALA A 463 -5.82 15.31 26.27
CA ALA A 463 -7.08 14.97 25.62
C ALA A 463 -7.28 15.78 24.33
N GLU A 464 -7.04 17.09 24.37
CA GLU A 464 -7.09 17.96 23.19
C GLU A 464 -6.01 17.60 22.17
N SER A 465 -4.79 17.28 22.61
CA SER A 465 -3.72 16.85 21.71
C SER A 465 -4.06 15.53 21.01
N ALA A 466 -4.66 14.58 21.74
CA ALA A 466 -5.13 13.31 21.20
C ALA A 466 -6.27 13.52 20.20
N ALA A 467 -7.25 14.37 20.54
CA ALA A 467 -8.36 14.74 19.66
C ALA A 467 -7.85 15.38 18.36
N ARG A 468 -6.99 16.40 18.43
CA ARG A 468 -6.38 17.05 17.24
C ARG A 468 -5.56 16.07 16.40
N SER A 469 -4.86 15.12 17.05
CA SER A 469 -4.10 14.09 16.34
C SER A 469 -5.01 13.13 15.59
N ARG A 470 -6.13 12.73 16.20
CA ARG A 470 -7.18 11.96 15.52
C ARG A 470 -7.83 12.76 14.39
N GLY A 471 -8.09 14.05 14.58
CA GLY A 471 -8.61 14.92 13.53
C GLY A 471 -7.70 15.00 12.31
N ARG A 472 -6.39 15.18 12.49
CA ARG A 472 -5.42 15.12 11.38
C ARG A 472 -5.41 13.76 10.68
N PHE A 473 -5.49 12.68 11.46
CA PHE A 473 -5.57 11.33 10.93
C PHE A 473 -6.84 11.11 10.08
N THR A 474 -8.03 11.47 10.58
CA THR A 474 -9.29 11.27 9.85
C THR A 474 -9.42 12.17 8.62
N ARG A 475 -8.85 13.38 8.70
CA ARG A 475 -8.72 14.32 7.56
C ARG A 475 -7.96 13.69 6.39
N ASN A 476 -6.82 13.07 6.68
CA ASN A 476 -6.01 12.37 5.68
C ASN A 476 -6.72 11.09 5.20
N PHE A 477 -7.25 10.31 6.15
CA PHE A 477 -7.86 9.00 5.94
C PHE A 477 -8.91 8.99 4.81
N VAL A 478 -9.80 9.98 4.74
CA VAL A 478 -10.87 9.98 3.71
C VAL A 478 -10.33 10.06 2.29
N VAL A 479 -9.25 10.81 2.08
CA VAL A 479 -8.62 10.96 0.76
C VAL A 479 -7.71 9.77 0.48
N GLN A 480 -6.79 9.46 1.39
CA GLN A 480 -5.82 8.38 1.23
C GLN A 480 -6.49 7.00 1.14
N GLY A 481 -7.52 6.76 1.94
CA GLY A 481 -8.24 5.49 1.91
C GLY A 481 -9.07 5.33 0.65
N THR A 482 -9.74 6.39 0.18
CA THR A 482 -10.44 6.35 -1.11
C THR A 482 -9.45 6.20 -2.29
N ALA A 483 -8.25 6.77 -2.20
CA ALA A 483 -7.19 6.53 -3.18
C ALA A 483 -6.75 5.06 -3.21
N ALA A 484 -6.64 4.40 -2.04
CA ALA A 484 -6.37 2.96 -1.98
C ALA A 484 -7.50 2.12 -2.57
N GLU A 485 -8.77 2.52 -2.35
CA GLU A 485 -9.93 1.87 -2.97
C GLU A 485 -9.90 1.98 -4.51
N TRP A 486 -9.55 3.17 -5.02
CA TRP A 486 -9.36 3.40 -6.45
C TRP A 486 -8.24 2.53 -7.00
N ALA A 487 -7.08 2.47 -6.32
CA ALA A 487 -5.94 1.67 -6.75
C ALA A 487 -6.26 0.17 -6.79
N CYS A 488 -7.01 -0.36 -5.81
CA CYS A 488 -7.46 -1.75 -5.84
C CYS A 488 -8.39 -2.03 -7.03
N CYS A 489 -9.30 -1.11 -7.37
CA CYS A 489 -10.14 -1.25 -8.55
C CYS A 489 -9.33 -1.19 -9.85
N TRP A 490 -8.33 -0.30 -9.90
CA TRP A 490 -7.41 -0.20 -11.03
C TRP A 490 -6.61 -1.49 -11.23
N LEU A 491 -6.06 -2.06 -10.15
CA LEU A 491 -5.37 -3.35 -10.18
C LEU A 491 -6.28 -4.50 -10.62
N ALA A 492 -7.53 -4.53 -10.14
CA ALA A 492 -8.50 -5.56 -10.52
C ALA A 492 -8.85 -5.51 -12.01
N GLU A 493 -9.10 -4.31 -12.55
CA GLU A 493 -9.36 -4.10 -13.98
C GLU A 493 -8.11 -4.40 -14.84
N LEU A 494 -6.94 -3.95 -14.41
CA LEU A 494 -5.67 -4.22 -15.07
C LEU A 494 -5.43 -5.72 -15.17
N ARG A 495 -5.53 -6.44 -14.05
CA ARG A 495 -5.39 -7.89 -14.01
C ARG A 495 -6.38 -8.59 -14.94
N ARG A 496 -7.66 -8.19 -14.91
CA ARG A 496 -8.70 -8.79 -15.75
C ARG A 496 -8.37 -8.62 -17.23
N ARG A 497 -7.94 -7.43 -17.65
CA ARG A 497 -7.65 -7.09 -19.05
C ARG A 497 -6.35 -7.72 -19.53
N LEU A 498 -5.27 -7.70 -18.74
CA LEU A 498 -4.02 -8.38 -19.10
C LEU A 498 -4.22 -9.88 -19.30
N ARG A 499 -5.06 -10.52 -18.48
CA ARG A 499 -5.39 -11.94 -18.63
C ARG A 499 -6.29 -12.26 -19.82
N ALA A 500 -7.00 -11.27 -20.35
CA ALA A 500 -7.83 -11.43 -21.54
C ALA A 500 -7.02 -11.35 -22.84
N LEU A 501 -5.75 -10.96 -22.76
CA LEU A 501 -4.85 -10.99 -23.91
C LEU A 501 -4.65 -12.43 -24.40
N PRO A 502 -4.55 -12.65 -25.72
CA PRO A 502 -4.23 -13.96 -26.25
C PRO A 502 -2.90 -14.46 -25.67
N PRO A 503 -2.76 -15.76 -25.35
CA PRO A 503 -1.47 -16.31 -24.96
C PRO A 503 -0.45 -16.05 -26.07
N GLY A 504 0.63 -15.31 -25.77
CA GLY A 504 1.69 -15.08 -26.74
C GLY A 504 2.46 -16.36 -27.04
N THR A 505 3.12 -16.39 -28.20
CA THR A 505 4.04 -17.48 -28.56
C THR A 505 5.19 -17.54 -27.54
N PRO A 506 5.50 -18.71 -26.96
CA PRO A 506 6.60 -18.83 -26.01
C PRO A 506 7.92 -18.38 -26.68
N SER A 507 8.58 -17.37 -26.11
CA SER A 507 9.87 -16.90 -26.61
C SER A 507 10.95 -17.95 -26.28
N THR A 508 11.82 -18.26 -27.25
CA THR A 508 12.83 -19.32 -27.16
C THR A 508 14.13 -18.89 -26.46
N GLY A 509 14.09 -17.95 -25.51
CA GLY A 509 15.30 -17.38 -24.91
C GLY A 509 15.14 -17.00 -23.44
N GLY A 510 15.57 -17.88 -22.53
CA GLY A 510 15.66 -17.60 -21.09
C GLY A 510 14.43 -18.03 -20.29
N LEU A 511 14.57 -18.05 -18.97
CA LEU A 511 13.63 -18.57 -17.94
C LEU A 511 12.23 -17.91 -17.90
N ALA A 512 11.80 -17.20 -18.96
CA ALA A 512 10.48 -16.60 -19.08
C ALA A 512 9.41 -17.69 -19.29
N VAL A 513 8.90 -18.21 -18.18
CA VAL A 513 7.65 -18.96 -18.14
C VAL A 513 6.51 -17.99 -18.46
N ALA A 514 5.81 -18.26 -19.57
CA ALA A 514 4.64 -17.57 -20.13
C ALA A 514 4.93 -16.29 -20.95
N GLY A 515 4.77 -16.39 -22.27
CA GLY A 515 4.97 -15.32 -23.27
C GLY A 515 3.91 -14.20 -23.24
N GLY A 516 3.58 -13.65 -22.07
CA GLY A 516 2.62 -12.57 -21.90
C GLY A 516 3.07 -11.52 -20.87
N PRO A 517 2.34 -10.41 -20.73
CA PRO A 517 2.68 -9.36 -19.77
C PRO A 517 2.37 -9.79 -18.34
N GLN A 518 3.29 -9.49 -17.44
CA GLN A 518 3.24 -9.85 -16.02
C GLN A 518 3.19 -8.58 -15.17
N LEU A 519 2.17 -8.43 -14.33
CA LEU A 519 2.19 -7.41 -13.29
C LEU A 519 3.18 -7.88 -12.21
N VAL A 520 4.26 -7.14 -11.98
CA VAL A 520 5.39 -7.56 -11.13
C VAL A 520 5.59 -6.68 -9.90
N ALA A 521 5.09 -5.43 -9.91
CA ALA A 521 5.17 -4.57 -8.75
C ALA A 521 3.98 -3.60 -8.63
N PHE A 522 3.68 -3.27 -7.39
CA PHE A 522 2.74 -2.20 -7.01
C PHE A 522 3.32 -1.39 -5.85
N LEU A 523 3.21 -0.06 -5.95
CA LEU A 523 3.59 0.90 -4.90
C LEU A 523 2.54 2.01 -4.83
N HIS A 524 1.42 1.72 -4.17
CA HIS A 524 0.29 2.63 -3.88
C HIS A 524 -0.41 3.26 -5.09
N ASP A 525 0.28 4.10 -5.85
CA ASP A 525 -0.17 4.79 -7.06
C ASP A 525 0.64 4.39 -8.30
N GLU A 526 1.69 3.59 -8.14
CA GLU A 526 2.51 3.08 -9.23
C GLU A 526 2.33 1.57 -9.44
N VAL A 527 2.24 1.14 -10.70
CA VAL A 527 2.29 -0.27 -11.12
C VAL A 527 3.45 -0.50 -12.08
N VAL A 528 4.04 -1.69 -12.03
CA VAL A 528 5.09 -2.11 -12.97
C VAL A 528 4.68 -3.40 -13.65
N VAL A 529 4.62 -3.36 -14.98
CA VAL A 529 4.36 -4.54 -15.81
C VAL A 529 5.65 -4.92 -16.54
N HIS A 530 6.08 -6.17 -16.38
CA HIS A 530 7.13 -6.78 -17.21
C HIS A 530 6.47 -7.32 -18.48
N CYS A 531 6.74 -6.68 -19.61
CA CYS A 531 5.95 -6.80 -20.83
C CYS A 531 6.83 -7.22 -22.01
N PRO A 532 6.42 -8.19 -22.84
CA PRO A 532 7.04 -8.43 -24.14
C PRO A 532 7.04 -7.14 -24.97
N VAL A 533 8.14 -6.85 -25.66
CA VAL A 533 8.32 -5.59 -26.41
C VAL A 533 7.20 -5.38 -27.44
N GLU A 534 6.71 -6.46 -28.05
CA GLU A 534 5.63 -6.46 -29.03
C GLU A 534 4.25 -6.10 -28.46
N LEU A 535 4.03 -6.20 -27.15
CA LEU A 535 2.75 -5.89 -26.50
C LEU A 535 2.72 -4.51 -25.83
N VAL A 536 3.76 -3.70 -25.98
CA VAL A 536 3.90 -2.41 -25.26
C VAL A 536 2.75 -1.45 -25.54
N GLU A 537 2.35 -1.28 -26.80
CA GLU A 537 1.26 -0.37 -27.17
C GLU A 537 -0.08 -0.83 -26.58
N GLU A 538 -0.38 -2.13 -26.68
CA GLU A 538 -1.62 -2.72 -26.19
C GLU A 538 -1.71 -2.67 -24.65
N VAL A 539 -0.63 -3.01 -23.96
CA VAL A 539 -0.57 -2.95 -22.49
C VAL A 539 -0.64 -1.51 -21.97
N SER A 540 -0.04 -0.55 -22.69
CA SER A 540 -0.16 0.88 -22.35
C SER A 540 -1.60 1.36 -22.48
N ALA A 541 -2.31 0.96 -23.53
CA ALA A 541 -3.74 1.25 -23.67
C ALA A 541 -4.57 0.61 -22.54
N ILE A 542 -4.29 -0.65 -22.20
CA ILE A 542 -4.93 -1.35 -21.08
C ILE A 542 -4.72 -0.62 -19.75
N LEU A 543 -3.55 -0.04 -19.49
CA LEU A 543 -3.28 0.73 -18.27
C LEU A 543 -4.18 1.96 -18.18
N HIS A 544 -4.31 2.71 -19.27
CA HIS A 544 -5.18 3.89 -19.35
C HIS A 544 -6.67 3.51 -19.23
N ASP A 545 -7.11 2.48 -19.95
CA ASP A 545 -8.50 2.03 -19.91
C ASP A 545 -8.89 1.49 -18.54
N SER A 546 -7.97 0.78 -17.87
CA SER A 546 -8.18 0.28 -16.51
C SER A 546 -8.33 1.43 -15.52
N SER A 547 -7.54 2.50 -15.68
CA SER A 547 -7.63 3.71 -14.84
C SER A 547 -8.98 4.42 -15.01
N GLN A 548 -9.45 4.53 -16.27
CA GLN A 548 -10.75 5.10 -16.57
C GLN A 548 -11.87 4.23 -15.98
N ALA A 549 -11.82 2.90 -16.17
CA ALA A 549 -12.79 1.97 -15.61
C ALA A 549 -12.84 2.01 -14.08
N ALA A 550 -11.70 2.12 -13.40
CA ALA A 550 -11.65 2.28 -11.94
C ALA A 550 -12.30 3.60 -11.49
N THR A 551 -12.07 4.68 -12.23
CA THR A 551 -12.71 5.98 -11.98
C THR A 551 -14.22 5.89 -12.13
N ASP A 552 -14.70 5.29 -13.21
CA ASP A 552 -16.13 5.13 -13.48
C ASP A 552 -16.82 4.21 -12.46
N LEU A 553 -16.15 3.14 -12.01
CA LEU A 553 -16.65 2.25 -10.97
C LEU A 553 -16.85 2.97 -9.62
N LEU A 554 -15.91 3.84 -9.25
CA LEU A 554 -15.98 4.55 -7.96
C LEU A 554 -16.92 5.75 -8.03
N PHE A 555 -16.73 6.63 -9.00
CA PHE A 555 -17.33 7.96 -9.01
C PHE A 555 -18.43 8.13 -10.05
N GLY A 556 -18.59 7.16 -10.96
CA GLY A 556 -19.43 7.32 -12.15
C GLY A 556 -18.84 8.34 -13.14
N PRO A 557 -19.63 8.79 -14.12
CA PRO A 557 -19.17 9.78 -15.09
C PRO A 557 -18.97 11.13 -14.40
N ILE A 558 -17.71 11.51 -14.20
CA ILE A 558 -17.32 12.78 -13.58
C ILE A 558 -16.52 13.65 -14.54
N PRO A 559 -16.63 14.98 -14.42
CA PRO A 559 -15.87 15.93 -15.21
C PRO A 559 -14.43 16.07 -14.67
N LEU A 560 -13.72 14.96 -14.45
CA LEU A 560 -12.37 14.92 -13.93
C LEU A 560 -11.69 13.61 -14.33
N ALA A 561 -10.57 13.70 -15.04
CA ALA A 561 -9.79 12.54 -15.42
C ALA A 561 -8.80 12.13 -14.32
N PHE A 562 -8.42 10.85 -14.29
CA PHE A 562 -7.37 10.27 -13.45
C PHE A 562 -6.25 9.76 -14.37
N PRO A 563 -5.38 10.66 -14.86
CA PRO A 563 -4.35 10.30 -15.83
C PRO A 563 -3.31 9.39 -15.19
N VAL A 564 -2.80 8.45 -15.98
CA VAL A 564 -1.66 7.59 -15.64
C VAL A 564 -0.50 7.99 -16.53
N ASN A 565 0.66 8.30 -15.96
CA ASN A 565 1.87 8.54 -16.73
C ASN A 565 2.56 7.21 -16.98
N VAL A 566 2.83 6.88 -18.24
CA VAL A 566 3.44 5.61 -18.64
C VAL A 566 4.87 5.86 -19.13
N SER A 567 5.82 5.13 -18.56
CA SER A 567 7.23 5.11 -18.97
C SER A 567 7.61 3.68 -19.38
N VAL A 568 8.20 3.54 -20.57
CA VAL A 568 8.68 2.25 -21.08
C VAL A 568 10.21 2.22 -20.98
N VAL A 569 10.74 1.32 -20.14
CA VAL A 569 12.17 1.31 -19.79
C VAL A 569 12.74 -0.10 -19.70
N GLN A 570 14.02 -0.25 -20.04
CA GLN A 570 14.74 -1.51 -19.87
C GLN A 570 15.21 -1.73 -18.42
N CYS A 571 15.59 -0.64 -17.75
CA CYS A 571 15.95 -0.65 -16.34
C CYS A 571 14.97 0.22 -15.54
N TYR A 572 14.53 -0.29 -14.39
CA TYR A 572 13.60 0.43 -13.53
C TYR A 572 14.18 1.76 -12.99
N ALA A 573 15.51 1.91 -12.97
CA ALA A 573 16.16 3.17 -12.61
C ALA A 573 15.82 4.34 -13.56
N ASP A 574 15.51 4.04 -14.83
CA ASP A 574 15.29 5.05 -15.87
C ASP A 574 13.81 5.52 -15.93
N ALA A 575 12.94 4.95 -15.11
CA ALA A 575 11.50 5.24 -15.13
C ALA A 575 11.13 6.59 -14.51
N LYS A 576 12.04 7.22 -13.74
CA LYS A 576 11.76 8.42 -12.92
C LYS A 576 12.73 9.56 -13.14
#